data_AF-A0A2V8GQ51-F1
#
_entry.id   AF-A0A2V8GQ51-F1
#
_cell.length_a   1.000
_cell.length_b   1.000
_cell.length_c   1.000
_cell.angle_alpha   90.00
_cell.angle_beta   90.00
_cell.angle_gamma   90.00
#
_symmetry.space_group_name_H-M   'P 1'
#
loop_
_entity.id
_entity.type
_entity.pdbx_description
1 polymer ?
#
loop_
_entity_poly.entity_id
_entity_poly.type
_entity_poly.pdbx_seq_one_letter_code
_entity_poly.pdbx_strand_id
1 'polypeptide(L)'
;MVALGSVGIVPPGPGVVEGNEIPYTPEAAAKKRENAEHWLDRDPEVRCYMPGIPRAMYMPYPFQITQSGSKMQMVFAYANASRTIYLQQAPEPPADMWMGHSVGRWEGNTLVVDVANFNDRTWLSRAGDFHSDALKVVER
;
A
#
# COMPACT_ATOMS: atom_id res chain seq x y z
N MET A 1 1.44 28.30 -10.80
CA MET A 1 0.61 28.43 -9.58
C MET A 1 -0.69 27.68 -9.83
N VAL A 2 -1.15 26.83 -8.90
CA VAL A 2 -2.39 26.02 -8.95
C VAL A 2 -2.34 24.69 -9.75
N ALA A 3 -1.39 23.79 -9.49
CA ALA A 3 -1.50 22.39 -9.98
C ALA A 3 -1.76 21.37 -8.86
N LEU A 4 -1.36 21.69 -7.64
CA LEU A 4 -1.32 20.71 -6.55
C LEU A 4 -2.60 20.61 -5.72
N GLY A 5 -3.52 21.58 -5.78
CA GLY A 5 -4.79 21.54 -5.03
C GLY A 5 -4.62 21.11 -3.57
N SER A 6 -5.47 20.19 -3.10
CA SER A 6 -5.36 19.57 -1.77
C SER A 6 -4.15 18.63 -1.63
N VAL A 7 -3.58 18.13 -2.73
CA VAL A 7 -2.40 17.26 -2.69
C VAL A 7 -1.17 18.05 -2.24
N GLY A 8 -1.08 19.34 -2.58
CA GLY A 8 0.04 20.20 -2.19
C GLY A 8 0.08 20.60 -0.72
N ILE A 9 -0.99 20.35 0.03
CA ILE A 9 -1.04 20.60 1.48
C ILE A 9 -0.79 19.34 2.30
N VAL A 10 -0.71 18.16 1.66
CA VAL A 10 -0.36 16.91 2.34
C VAL A 10 1.15 16.93 2.62
N PRO A 11 1.58 16.89 3.89
CA PRO A 11 2.99 16.84 4.22
C PRO A 11 3.67 15.62 3.57
N PRO A 12 4.99 15.68 3.32
CA PRO A 12 5.73 14.48 2.95
C PRO A 12 5.51 13.39 4.02
N GLY A 13 5.17 12.19 3.56
CA GLY A 13 5.02 11.04 4.45
C GLY A 13 6.36 10.68 5.10
N PRO A 14 6.34 9.98 6.25
CA PRO A 14 7.57 9.48 6.86
C PRO A 14 8.29 8.56 5.86
N GLY A 15 9.63 8.61 5.84
CA GLY A 15 10.42 7.58 5.16
C GLY A 15 10.25 6.25 5.90
N VAL A 16 9.65 5.26 5.25
CA VAL A 16 9.29 3.96 5.87
C VAL A 16 10.28 2.85 5.50
N VAL A 17 11.41 3.19 4.90
CA VAL A 17 12.39 2.23 4.39
C VAL A 17 13.60 2.22 5.31
N GLU A 18 13.92 1.05 5.87
CA GLU A 18 15.16 0.84 6.61
C GLU A 18 16.35 1.08 5.68
N GLY A 19 17.30 1.93 6.10
CA GLY A 19 18.40 2.38 5.24
C GLY A 19 18.02 3.46 4.21
N ASN A 20 16.78 3.96 4.23
CA ASN A 20 16.24 5.03 3.39
C ASN A 20 16.19 4.75 1.88
N GLU A 21 16.58 3.56 1.42
CA GLU A 21 16.61 3.21 0.00
C GLU A 21 16.05 1.82 -0.26
N ILE A 22 15.20 1.71 -1.29
CA ILE A 22 14.75 0.43 -1.81
C ILE A 22 15.82 -0.08 -2.79
N PRO A 23 16.30 -1.33 -2.67
CA PRO A 23 17.36 -1.88 -3.50
C PRO A 23 16.86 -2.22 -4.91
N TYR A 24 16.54 -1.20 -5.70
CA TYR A 24 16.12 -1.33 -7.09
C TYR A 24 17.29 -1.75 -7.99
N THR A 25 16.97 -2.48 -9.08
CA THR A 25 17.91 -2.63 -10.20
C THR A 25 18.18 -1.25 -10.84
N PRO A 26 19.26 -1.08 -11.61
CA PRO A 26 19.56 0.20 -12.27
C PRO A 26 18.40 0.73 -13.13
N GLU A 27 17.71 -0.15 -13.84
CA GLU A 27 16.55 0.17 -14.68
C GLU A 27 15.35 0.60 -13.83
N ALA A 28 15.07 -0.12 -12.74
CA ALA A 28 14.01 0.23 -11.81
C ALA A 28 14.30 1.55 -11.07
N ALA A 29 15.56 1.82 -10.74
CA ALA A 29 15.98 3.09 -10.16
C ALA A 29 15.79 4.26 -11.16
N ALA A 30 16.02 4.04 -12.46
CA ALA A 30 15.71 5.03 -13.49
C ALA A 30 14.22 5.32 -13.58
N LYS A 31 13.38 4.27 -13.57
CA LYS A 31 11.92 4.42 -13.52
C LYS A 31 11.44 5.14 -12.25
N LYS A 32 12.04 4.85 -11.08
CA LYS A 32 11.74 5.57 -9.83
C LYS A 32 12.01 7.08 -10.00
N ARG A 33 13.16 7.46 -10.55
CA ARG A 33 13.50 8.88 -10.79
C ARG A 33 12.50 9.55 -11.73
N GLU A 34 12.19 8.89 -12.85
CA GLU A 34 11.20 9.38 -13.81
C GLU A 34 9.80 9.53 -13.16
N ASN A 35 9.39 8.56 -12.35
CA ASN A 35 8.17 8.62 -11.57
C ASN A 35 8.17 9.80 -10.59
N ALA A 36 9.29 10.04 -9.90
CA ALA A 36 9.42 11.15 -8.95
C ALA A 36 9.36 12.52 -9.62
N GLU A 37 9.87 12.66 -10.85
CA GLU A 37 9.78 13.91 -11.63
C GLU A 37 8.36 14.17 -12.13
N HIS A 38 7.58 13.11 -12.35
CA HIS A 38 6.23 13.11 -12.92
C HIS A 38 5.15 12.59 -11.95
N TRP A 39 5.37 12.73 -10.65
CA TRP A 39 4.49 12.11 -9.65
C TRP A 39 3.07 12.71 -9.68
N LEU A 40 2.95 13.99 -10.00
CA LEU A 40 1.66 14.70 -10.11
C LEU A 40 0.74 14.07 -11.16
N ASP A 41 1.29 13.61 -12.28
CA ASP A 41 0.54 13.00 -13.36
C ASP A 41 0.47 11.47 -13.26
N ARG A 42 1.45 10.82 -12.62
CA ARG A 42 1.60 9.36 -12.61
C ARG A 42 1.22 8.66 -11.33
N ASP A 43 1.28 9.32 -10.17
CA ASP A 43 0.94 8.66 -8.90
C ASP A 43 -0.56 8.29 -8.92
N PRO A 44 -0.91 6.99 -8.84
CA PRO A 44 -2.30 6.54 -8.82
C PRO A 44 -3.15 7.19 -7.73
N GLU A 45 -2.50 7.53 -6.61
CA GLU A 45 -3.13 8.18 -5.45
C GLU A 45 -3.64 9.59 -5.80
N VAL A 46 -2.99 10.32 -6.72
CA VAL A 46 -3.48 11.64 -7.17
C VAL A 46 -4.83 11.51 -7.92
N ARG A 47 -5.11 10.32 -8.47
CA ARG A 47 -6.36 9.98 -9.17
C ARG A 47 -7.38 9.29 -8.25
N CYS A 48 -7.16 9.31 -6.93
CA CYS A 48 -8.01 8.63 -5.94
C CYS A 48 -8.11 7.11 -6.11
N TYR A 49 -7.13 6.48 -6.76
CA TYR A 49 -7.06 5.02 -6.78
C TYR A 49 -6.61 4.46 -5.44
N MET A 50 -6.97 3.21 -5.17
CA MET A 50 -6.61 2.53 -3.92
C MET A 50 -5.08 2.52 -3.74
N PRO A 51 -4.58 2.79 -2.52
CA PRO A 51 -3.16 3.02 -2.28
C PRO A 51 -2.34 1.74 -2.20
N GLY A 52 -2.98 0.58 -2.01
CA GLY A 52 -2.31 -0.68 -1.74
C GLY A 52 -1.70 -0.77 -0.34
N ILE A 53 -1.05 -1.89 -0.06
CA ILE A 53 -0.32 -2.16 1.19
C ILE A 53 1.17 -2.25 0.84
N PRO A 54 2.07 -1.60 1.59
CA PRO A 54 1.86 -0.96 2.89
C PRO A 54 1.38 0.49 2.87
N ARG A 55 1.22 1.13 1.70
CA ARG A 55 0.94 2.59 1.62
C ARG A 55 -0.25 3.05 2.43
N ALA A 56 -1.35 2.31 2.43
CA ALA A 56 -2.53 2.65 3.23
C ALA A 56 -2.22 2.82 4.74
N MET A 57 -1.21 2.12 5.27
CA MET A 57 -0.90 2.06 6.70
C MET A 57 -0.15 3.29 7.23
N TYR A 58 0.53 4.04 6.36
CA TYR A 58 1.28 5.26 6.73
C TYR A 58 0.74 6.53 6.06
N MET A 59 -0.44 6.46 5.46
CA MET A 59 -1.14 7.65 5.00
C MET A 59 -1.76 8.41 6.19
N PRO A 60 -1.90 9.75 6.10
CA PRO A 60 -2.42 10.58 7.18
C PRO A 60 -3.96 10.53 7.26
N TYR A 61 -4.57 9.37 6.99
CA TYR A 61 -6.02 9.17 7.01
C TYR A 61 -6.36 8.10 8.04
N PRO A 62 -7.46 8.26 8.80
CA PRO A 62 -7.87 7.28 9.78
C PRO A 62 -8.33 5.98 9.10
N PHE A 63 -8.23 4.89 9.85
CA PHE A 63 -8.82 3.60 9.49
C PHE A 63 -9.51 2.99 10.70
N GLN A 64 -10.48 2.13 10.43
CA GLN A 64 -11.19 1.34 11.43
C GLN A 64 -10.84 -0.13 11.28
N ILE A 65 -10.64 -0.82 12.40
CA ILE A 65 -10.48 -2.28 12.45
C ILE A 65 -11.71 -2.87 13.12
N THR A 66 -12.34 -3.85 12.47
CA THR A 66 -13.42 -4.65 13.04
C THR A 66 -13.01 -6.11 13.04
N GLN A 67 -12.98 -6.75 14.20
CA GLN A 67 -12.56 -8.14 14.36
C GLN A 67 -13.75 -9.09 14.54
N SER A 68 -13.70 -10.24 13.87
CA SER A 68 -14.51 -11.42 14.18
C SER A 68 -13.60 -12.61 14.52
N GLY A 69 -14.18 -13.75 14.89
CA GLY A 69 -13.41 -14.95 15.23
C GLY A 69 -12.64 -15.58 14.05
N SER A 70 -13.00 -15.27 12.81
CA SER A 70 -12.40 -15.87 11.60
C SER A 70 -11.75 -14.87 10.64
N LYS A 71 -12.04 -13.58 10.79
CA LYS A 71 -11.50 -12.52 9.94
C LYS A 71 -11.43 -11.18 10.67
N MET A 72 -10.55 -10.31 10.20
CA MET A 72 -10.57 -8.89 10.52
C MET A 72 -10.86 -8.08 9.27
N GLN A 73 -11.62 -7.00 9.42
CA GLN A 73 -11.84 -6.02 8.37
C GLN A 73 -11.14 -4.73 8.73
N MET A 74 -10.43 -4.18 7.75
CA MET A 74 -9.89 -2.83 7.83
C MET A 74 -10.55 -1.97 6.78
N VAL A 75 -11.08 -0.82 7.20
CA VAL A 75 -11.68 0.18 6.32
C VAL A 75 -10.91 1.48 6.48
N PHE A 76 -10.36 1.98 5.39
CA PHE A 76 -9.57 3.20 5.34
C PHE A 76 -10.45 4.35 4.87
N ALA A 77 -10.32 5.53 5.48
CA ALA A 77 -11.04 6.72 5.04
C ALA A 77 -10.62 7.17 3.63
N TYR A 78 -9.40 6.82 3.20
CA TYR A 78 -8.90 7.16 1.87
C TYR A 78 -9.47 6.21 0.80
N ALA A 79 -10.04 6.79 -0.26
CA ALA A 79 -10.58 6.10 -1.43
C ALA A 79 -11.57 4.96 -1.13
N ASN A 80 -12.22 4.97 0.05
CA ASN A 80 -13.00 3.84 0.57
C ASN A 80 -12.25 2.50 0.46
N ALA A 81 -10.91 2.54 0.54
CA ALA A 81 -10.10 1.35 0.47
C ALA A 81 -10.44 0.46 1.66
N SER A 82 -10.48 -0.85 1.43
CA SER A 82 -10.72 -1.82 2.47
C SER A 82 -9.97 -3.10 2.19
N ARG A 83 -9.68 -3.85 3.25
CA ARG A 83 -9.10 -5.19 3.15
C ARG A 83 -9.69 -6.11 4.20
N THR A 84 -9.80 -7.37 3.82
CA THR A 84 -10.12 -8.48 4.72
C THR A 84 -8.85 -9.24 5.04
N ILE A 85 -8.54 -9.38 6.33
CA ILE A 85 -7.47 -10.24 6.83
C ILE A 85 -8.12 -11.55 7.29
N TYR A 86 -7.82 -12.64 6.59
CA TYR A 86 -8.33 -13.97 6.94
C TYR A 86 -7.46 -14.58 8.05
N LEU A 87 -8.08 -14.99 9.17
CA LEU A 87 -7.37 -15.57 10.33
C LEU A 87 -7.46 -17.11 10.38
N GLN A 88 -8.23 -17.70 9.48
CA GLN A 88 -8.46 -19.14 9.36
C GLN A 88 -8.33 -19.53 7.88
N GLN A 89 -9.40 -20.07 7.27
CA GLN A 89 -9.41 -20.38 5.85
C GLN A 89 -9.58 -19.11 5.01
N ALA A 90 -8.58 -18.81 4.19
CA ALA A 90 -8.63 -17.78 3.18
C ALA A 90 -9.12 -18.38 1.86
N PRO A 91 -10.11 -17.78 1.18
CA PRO A 91 -10.49 -18.18 -0.17
C PRO A 91 -9.37 -17.79 -1.15
N GLU A 92 -9.26 -18.54 -2.25
CA GLU A 92 -8.39 -18.14 -3.35
C GLU A 92 -8.76 -16.74 -3.85
N PRO A 93 -7.78 -15.84 -4.07
CA PRO A 93 -8.06 -14.52 -4.58
C PRO A 93 -8.63 -14.61 -6.02
N PRO A 94 -9.71 -13.89 -6.33
CA PRO A 94 -10.37 -14.00 -7.62
C PRO A 94 -9.58 -13.39 -8.79
N ALA A 95 -8.65 -12.48 -8.49
CA ALA A 95 -7.76 -11.78 -9.41
C ALA A 95 -6.66 -11.05 -8.61
N ASP A 96 -5.74 -10.40 -9.31
CA ASP A 96 -4.79 -9.47 -8.69
C ASP A 96 -5.51 -8.23 -8.15
N MET A 97 -5.25 -7.92 -6.89
CA MET A 97 -6.00 -6.92 -6.12
C MET A 97 -5.16 -5.67 -5.85
N TRP A 98 -5.81 -4.51 -5.77
CA TRP A 98 -5.14 -3.26 -5.41
C TRP A 98 -4.59 -3.29 -3.98
N MET A 99 -5.36 -3.86 -3.05
CA MET A 99 -5.01 -3.95 -1.63
C MET A 99 -4.32 -5.28 -1.25
N GLY A 100 -4.09 -6.14 -2.23
CA GLY A 100 -3.59 -7.51 -2.03
C GLY A 100 -4.56 -8.42 -1.28
N HIS A 101 -4.17 -9.69 -1.15
CA HIS A 101 -4.85 -10.74 -0.42
C HIS A 101 -4.14 -10.94 0.92
N SER A 102 -4.85 -10.71 2.04
CA SER A 102 -4.25 -10.69 3.38
C SER A 102 -4.60 -11.94 4.18
N VAL A 103 -3.58 -12.67 4.63
CA VAL A 103 -3.70 -13.84 5.51
C VAL A 103 -2.95 -13.57 6.81
N GLY A 104 -3.68 -13.60 7.92
CA GLY A 104 -3.16 -13.27 9.24
C GLY A 104 -3.01 -14.49 10.13
N ARG A 105 -2.01 -14.47 11.00
CA ARG A 105 -1.83 -15.42 12.10
C ARG A 105 -1.35 -14.72 13.35
N TRP A 106 -1.69 -15.28 14.50
CA TRP A 106 -1.19 -14.79 15.78
C TRP A 106 0.14 -15.47 16.13
N GLU A 107 1.16 -14.66 16.38
CA GLU A 107 2.44 -15.06 16.97
C GLU A 107 2.55 -14.43 18.37
N GLY A 108 2.09 -15.16 19.39
CA GLY A 108 1.94 -14.61 20.74
C GLY A 108 0.90 -13.48 20.77
N ASN A 109 1.34 -12.26 21.06
CA ASN A 109 0.50 -11.06 21.11
C ASN A 109 0.55 -10.22 19.82
N THR A 110 1.28 -10.70 18.80
CA THR A 110 1.46 -9.99 17.53
C THR A 110 0.63 -10.64 16.44
N LEU A 111 -0.15 -9.85 15.71
CA LEU A 111 -0.79 -10.29 14.48
C LEU A 111 0.20 -10.12 13.33
N VAL A 112 0.68 -11.23 12.77
CA VAL A 112 1.51 -11.20 11.56
C VAL A 112 0.62 -11.41 10.35
N VAL A 113 0.71 -10.51 9.37
CA VAL A 113 -0.11 -10.55 8.15
C VAL A 113 0.78 -10.68 6.93
N ASP A 114 0.60 -11.77 6.18
CA ASP A 114 1.18 -11.93 4.86
C ASP A 114 0.20 -11.37 3.83
N VAL A 115 0.70 -10.50 2.95
CA VAL A 115 -0.08 -9.90 1.87
C VAL A 115 0.58 -10.18 0.53
N ALA A 116 -0.22 -10.65 -0.43
CA ALA A 116 0.21 -11.10 -1.75
C ALA A 116 -0.84 -10.77 -2.82
N ASN A 117 -0.63 -11.20 -4.07
CA ASN A 117 -1.60 -11.08 -5.16
C ASN A 117 -2.00 -9.63 -5.42
N PHE A 118 -0.98 -8.78 -5.49
CA PHE A 118 -1.14 -7.38 -5.85
C PHE A 118 -1.21 -7.24 -7.36
N ASN A 119 -1.92 -6.22 -7.85
CA ASN A 119 -1.61 -5.69 -9.16
C ASN A 119 -0.35 -4.80 -9.11
N ASP A 120 0.19 -4.45 -10.27
CA ASP A 120 1.39 -3.63 -10.42
C ASP A 120 1.10 -2.11 -10.49
N ARG A 121 -0.13 -1.71 -10.15
CA ARG A 121 -0.63 -0.35 -10.42
C ARG A 121 -0.41 0.60 -9.28
N THR A 122 -0.10 0.13 -8.07
CA THR A 122 0.07 0.97 -6.89
C THR A 122 1.52 1.41 -6.70
N TRP A 123 1.69 2.57 -6.07
CA TRP A 123 3.00 3.08 -5.66
C TRP A 123 3.16 2.93 -4.16
N LEU A 124 4.40 2.70 -3.71
CA LEU A 124 4.75 2.68 -2.30
C LEU A 124 4.82 4.12 -1.78
N SER A 125 5.37 5.07 -2.52
CA SER A 125 5.50 6.44 -2.02
C SER A 125 5.42 7.47 -3.14
N ARG A 126 5.16 8.73 -2.76
CA ARG A 126 5.22 9.88 -3.68
C ARG A 126 6.64 10.17 -4.18
N ALA A 127 7.68 9.53 -3.61
CA ALA A 127 9.05 9.62 -4.12
C ALA A 127 9.30 8.73 -5.35
N GLY A 128 8.22 8.24 -5.99
CA GLY A 128 8.28 7.41 -7.20
C GLY A 128 8.53 5.94 -6.93
N ASP A 129 8.55 5.51 -5.66
CA ASP A 129 8.74 4.11 -5.28
C ASP A 129 7.55 3.26 -5.74
N PHE A 130 7.83 2.17 -6.46
CA PHE A 130 6.85 1.28 -7.06
C PHE A 130 7.22 -0.19 -6.84
N HIS A 131 6.30 -1.09 -7.19
CA HIS A 131 6.52 -2.53 -7.14
C HIS A 131 5.90 -3.20 -8.38
N SER A 132 6.23 -4.47 -8.60
CA SER A 132 5.50 -5.34 -9.54
C SER A 132 4.37 -6.09 -8.84
N ASP A 133 3.59 -6.84 -9.61
CA ASP A 133 2.61 -7.83 -9.15
C ASP A 133 3.22 -8.93 -8.24
N ALA A 134 4.52 -9.20 -8.39
CA ALA A 134 5.28 -10.13 -7.56
C ALA A 134 5.51 -9.65 -6.12
N LEU A 135 5.04 -8.45 -5.73
CA LEU A 135 5.17 -7.93 -4.37
C LEU A 135 4.62 -8.92 -3.33
N LYS A 136 5.37 -9.10 -2.25
CA LYS A 136 4.96 -9.77 -1.02
C LYS A 136 5.26 -8.85 0.15
N VAL A 137 4.30 -8.68 1.04
CA VAL A 137 4.43 -7.84 2.23
C VAL A 137 4.17 -8.68 3.47
N VAL A 138 4.97 -8.47 4.51
CA VAL A 138 4.74 -9.03 5.84
C VAL A 138 4.62 -7.88 6.82
N GLU A 139 3.46 -7.76 7.47
CA GLU A 139 3.20 -6.77 8.51
C GLU A 139 3.33 -7.43 9.89
N ARG A 140 3.92 -6.71 10.86
CA ARG A 140 4.18 -7.19 12.23
C ARG A 140 4.01 -6.06 13.24
#